data_AF-A0A014PFY4-F1
#
_entry.id   AF-A0A014PFY4-F1
#
_cell.length_a   1.000
_cell.length_b   1.000
_cell.length_c   1.000
_cell.angle_alpha   90.00
_cell.angle_beta   90.00
_cell.angle_gamma   90.00
#
_symmetry.space_group_name_H-M   'P 1'
#
loop_
_entity.id
_entity.type
_entity.pdbx_description
1 polymer ?
#
loop_
_entity_poly.entity_id
_entity_poly.type
_entity_poly.pdbx_seq_one_letter_code
_entity_poly.pdbx_strand_id
1 'polypeptide(L)'
;MLEGDGQIRKRKRGWTGSYGNIWDVVQGFEFLLEQLERFKDMAKHFPDPEHFRININLGWQKLNEYYGTLSETPIYYTGLALHPAYRWKWFERNWADRPEWIDEAKRIVHDVWRFEYRQATSPGEEPSAAELALKQQRKTSDNPFQEYLKRNRFTSPDAGQDGVTPVEDEYLHWITYCESGDGSIDDPLAYWHEKRRKLSRYETHVN
;
A
#
# COMPACT_ATOMS: atom_id res chain seq x y z
N MET A 1 -6.51 24.84 -30.58
CA MET A 1 -7.09 23.68 -31.31
C MET A 1 -5.93 22.82 -31.75
N LEU A 2 -5.69 21.69 -31.11
CA LEU A 2 -4.66 20.74 -31.52
C LEU A 2 -5.34 19.63 -32.32
N GLU A 3 -4.96 19.54 -33.59
CA GLU A 3 -5.46 18.62 -34.59
C GLU A 3 -4.93 17.21 -34.27
N GLY A 4 -5.85 16.27 -34.03
CA GLY A 4 -5.52 14.88 -33.72
C GLY A 4 -5.09 14.14 -34.98
N ASP A 5 -3.95 13.45 -34.90
CA ASP A 5 -3.23 12.75 -35.97
C ASP A 5 -3.94 11.52 -36.57
N GLY A 6 -5.26 11.35 -36.34
CA GLY A 6 -6.09 10.36 -37.03
C GLY A 6 -5.70 8.88 -36.86
N GLN A 7 -4.70 8.57 -36.02
CA GLN A 7 -4.22 7.21 -35.85
C GLN A 7 -5.14 6.40 -34.94
N ILE A 8 -5.85 5.45 -35.55
CA ILE A 8 -6.62 4.43 -34.82
C ILE A 8 -5.62 3.44 -34.18
N ARG A 9 -5.21 3.74 -32.95
CA ARG A 9 -4.43 2.81 -32.14
C ARG A 9 -5.34 1.67 -31.71
N LYS A 10 -5.14 0.47 -32.25
CA LYS A 10 -5.73 -0.76 -31.68
C LYS A 10 -5.21 -0.90 -30.25
N ARG A 11 -6.04 -0.52 -29.26
CA ARG A 11 -5.76 -0.82 -27.86
C ARG A 11 -5.69 -2.34 -27.73
N LYS A 12 -4.50 -2.88 -27.42
CA LYS A 12 -4.40 -4.25 -26.89
C LYS A 12 -5.38 -4.32 -25.72
N ARG A 13 -6.17 -5.40 -25.67
CA ARG A 13 -7.17 -5.69 -24.65
C ARG A 13 -6.62 -5.22 -23.29
N GLY A 14 -7.20 -4.16 -22.74
CA GLY A 14 -6.73 -3.57 -21.50
C GLY A 14 -6.86 -4.59 -20.38
N TRP A 15 -5.86 -4.66 -19.52
CA TRP A 15 -5.91 -5.48 -18.31
C TRP A 15 -6.83 -4.77 -17.31
N THR A 16 -8.04 -5.27 -17.08
CA THR A 16 -8.93 -4.78 -16.01
C THR A 16 -8.56 -5.45 -14.69
N GLY A 17 -7.71 -4.79 -13.91
CA GLY A 17 -7.47 -5.09 -12.48
C GLY A 17 -8.11 -4.00 -11.60
N SER A 18 -8.30 -4.27 -10.31
CA SER A 18 -8.63 -3.24 -9.32
C SER A 18 -7.40 -2.34 -9.14
N TYR A 19 -7.26 -1.32 -9.99
CA TYR A 19 -6.24 -0.29 -9.82
C TYR A 19 -6.78 0.81 -8.91
N GLY A 20 -5.92 1.38 -8.07
CA GLY A 20 -6.27 2.52 -7.22
C GLY A 20 -6.59 2.18 -5.77
N ASN A 21 -6.19 1.00 -5.27
CA ASN A 21 -6.16 0.81 -3.81
C ASN A 21 -5.09 1.73 -3.22
N ILE A 22 -5.43 2.40 -2.11
CA ILE A 22 -4.54 3.39 -1.51
C ILE A 22 -3.20 2.79 -1.04
N TRP A 23 -3.22 1.54 -0.56
CA TRP A 23 -2.05 0.79 -0.12
C TRP A 23 -1.17 0.23 -1.26
N ASP A 24 -1.67 0.24 -2.50
CA ASP A 24 -0.89 -0.21 -3.67
C ASP A 24 -0.07 0.92 -4.28
N VAL A 25 -0.34 2.19 -3.93
CA VAL A 25 0.27 3.37 -4.57
C VAL A 25 1.78 3.38 -4.38
N VAL A 26 2.27 3.35 -3.13
CA VAL A 26 3.72 3.36 -2.84
C VAL A 26 4.43 2.20 -3.55
N GLN A 27 3.83 1.01 -3.49
CA GLN A 27 4.35 -0.18 -4.17
C GLN A 27 4.37 -0.03 -5.69
N GLY A 28 3.38 0.66 -6.26
CA GLY A 28 3.32 0.99 -7.69
C GLY A 28 4.47 1.89 -8.13
N PHE A 29 4.84 2.87 -7.30
CA PHE A 29 6.00 3.70 -7.56
C PHE A 29 7.31 2.89 -7.53
N GLU A 30 7.52 2.06 -6.51
CA GLU A 30 8.68 1.18 -6.42
C GLU A 30 8.77 0.24 -7.63
N PHE A 31 7.64 -0.34 -8.04
CA PHE A 31 7.55 -1.18 -9.23
C PHE A 31 7.95 -0.43 -10.51
N LEU A 32 7.45 0.79 -10.70
CA LEU A 32 7.77 1.61 -11.87
C LEU A 32 9.24 2.03 -11.88
N LEU A 33 9.83 2.33 -10.72
CA LEU A 33 11.28 2.60 -10.60
C LEU A 33 12.08 1.36 -11.03
N GLU A 34 11.75 0.17 -10.54
CA GLU A 34 12.40 -1.10 -10.93
C GLU A 34 12.29 -1.33 -12.45
N GLN A 35 11.14 -1.05 -13.07
CA GLN A 35 10.99 -1.18 -14.53
C GLN A 35 11.82 -0.16 -15.30
N LEU A 36 11.90 1.09 -14.85
CA LEU A 36 12.70 2.12 -15.50
C LEU A 36 14.19 1.80 -15.45
N GLU A 37 14.68 1.27 -14.31
CA GLU A 37 16.06 0.80 -14.18
C GLU A 37 16.34 -0.37 -15.13
N ARG A 38 15.44 -1.34 -15.19
CA ARG A 38 15.53 -2.45 -16.15
C ARG A 38 15.56 -1.95 -17.60
N PHE A 39 14.71 -1.00 -17.95
CA PHE A 39 14.70 -0.43 -19.30
C PHE A 39 15.96 0.36 -19.61
N LYS A 40 16.55 1.04 -18.62
CA LYS A 40 17.83 1.73 -18.76
C LYS A 40 18.95 0.75 -19.09
N ASP A 41 18.96 -0.43 -18.47
CA ASP A 41 19.94 -1.47 -18.78
C ASP A 41 19.71 -2.14 -20.14
N MET A 42 18.45 -2.39 -20.49
CA MET A 42 18.10 -2.91 -21.81
C MET A 42 18.47 -1.93 -22.93
N ALA A 43 18.24 -0.63 -22.73
CA ALA A 43 18.52 0.43 -23.71
C ALA A 43 19.97 0.41 -24.22
N LYS A 44 20.93 0.01 -23.37
CA LYS A 44 22.37 -0.08 -23.73
C LYS A 44 22.65 -1.05 -24.89
N HIS A 45 21.75 -1.97 -25.18
CA HIS A 45 21.94 -3.03 -26.18
C HIS A 45 21.27 -2.72 -27.53
N PHE A 46 20.54 -1.61 -27.64
CA PHE A 46 19.89 -1.21 -28.89
C PHE A 46 20.81 -0.34 -29.76
N PRO A 47 20.74 -0.46 -31.09
CA PRO A 47 21.30 0.56 -31.98
C PRO A 47 20.58 1.88 -31.74
N ASP A 48 21.34 2.98 -31.62
CA ASP A 48 20.85 4.33 -31.30
C ASP A 48 20.11 4.46 -29.94
N PRO A 49 20.80 4.22 -28.81
CA PRO A 49 20.18 4.19 -27.48
C PRO A 49 19.74 5.57 -26.98
N GLU A 50 20.08 6.65 -27.68
CA GLU A 50 19.94 8.02 -27.19
C GLU A 50 18.48 8.41 -26.96
N HIS A 51 17.58 8.07 -27.89
CA HIS A 51 16.16 8.33 -27.73
C HIS A 51 15.56 7.55 -26.55
N PHE A 52 15.96 6.29 -26.36
CA PHE A 52 15.50 5.49 -25.22
C PHE A 52 16.01 6.07 -23.90
N ARG A 53 17.30 6.41 -23.84
CA ARG A 53 17.94 6.99 -22.67
C ARG A 53 17.26 8.29 -22.24
N ILE A 54 17.00 9.20 -23.18
CA ILE A 54 16.31 10.47 -22.91
C ILE A 54 14.91 10.21 -22.36
N ASN A 55 14.11 9.37 -23.03
CA ASN A 55 12.73 9.10 -22.60
C ASN A 55 12.66 8.40 -21.25
N ILE A 56 13.56 7.45 -20.97
CA ILE A 56 13.63 6.77 -19.66
C ILE A 56 13.98 7.77 -18.56
N ASN A 57 14.94 8.67 -18.81
CA ASN A 57 15.29 9.72 -17.85
C ASN A 57 14.14 10.69 -17.59
N LEU A 58 13.39 11.08 -18.62
CA LEU A 58 12.18 11.90 -18.46
C LEU A 58 11.11 11.19 -17.64
N GLY A 59 10.89 9.90 -17.89
CA GLY A 59 9.98 9.06 -17.11
C GLY A 59 10.41 8.97 -15.64
N TRP A 60 11.71 8.76 -15.39
CA TRP A 60 12.28 8.73 -14.04
C TRP A 60 12.13 10.07 -13.32
N GLN A 61 12.44 11.19 -13.99
CA GLN A 61 12.27 12.53 -13.41
C GLN A 61 10.82 12.77 -12.99
N LYS A 62 9.87 12.43 -13.86
CA LYS A 62 8.45 12.62 -13.56
C LYS A 62 7.99 11.71 -12.41
N LEU A 63 8.47 10.48 -12.36
CA LEU A 63 8.15 9.55 -11.29
C LEU A 63 8.72 10.03 -9.95
N ASN A 64 9.96 10.52 -9.95
CA ASN A 64 10.63 11.04 -8.77
C ASN A 64 9.95 12.31 -8.22
N GLU A 65 9.46 13.20 -9.09
CA GLU A 65 8.67 14.37 -8.71
C GLU A 65 7.45 13.97 -7.86
N TYR A 66 6.64 13.04 -8.37
CA TYR A 66 5.45 12.59 -7.64
C TYR A 66 5.78 11.74 -6.41
N TYR A 67 6.86 10.94 -6.48
CA TYR A 67 7.30 10.15 -5.35
C TYR A 67 7.63 11.03 -4.14
N GLY A 68 8.34 12.14 -4.38
CA GLY A 68 8.67 13.12 -3.35
C GLY A 68 7.45 13.77 -2.68
N THR A 69 6.32 13.83 -3.37
CA THR A 69 5.06 14.37 -2.81
C THR A 69 4.22 13.34 -2.06
N LEU A 70 4.57 12.05 -2.09
CA LEU A 70 3.77 11.01 -1.41
C LEU A 70 3.73 11.22 0.11
N SER A 71 4.81 11.72 0.70
CA SER A 71 4.89 12.03 2.13
C SER A 71 3.96 13.16 2.55
N GLU A 72 3.53 14.03 1.63
CA GLU A 72 2.57 15.11 1.90
C GLU A 72 1.15 14.58 2.08
N THR A 73 0.87 13.35 1.64
CA THR A 73 -0.45 12.72 1.73
C THR A 73 -0.36 11.45 2.60
N PRO A 74 -0.57 11.57 3.92
CA PRO A 74 -0.35 10.49 4.89
C PRO A 74 -1.06 9.16 4.58
N ILE A 75 -2.22 9.23 3.92
CA ILE A 75 -3.07 8.07 3.66
C ILE A 75 -2.37 6.95 2.86
N TYR A 76 -1.37 7.28 2.02
CA TYR A 76 -0.60 6.27 1.28
C TYR A 76 0.30 5.44 2.19
N TYR A 77 0.95 6.06 3.17
CA TYR A 77 1.79 5.36 4.15
C TYR A 77 0.94 4.68 5.21
N THR A 78 -0.10 5.34 5.72
CA THR A 78 -1.01 4.77 6.70
C THR A 78 -1.73 3.55 6.16
N GLY A 79 -2.27 3.62 4.94
CA GLY A 79 -2.96 2.49 4.31
C GLY A 79 -2.07 1.27 4.15
N LEU A 80 -0.80 1.47 3.76
CA LEU A 80 0.16 0.39 3.61
C LEU A 80 0.64 -0.18 4.96
N ALA A 81 0.91 0.68 5.96
CA ALA A 81 1.33 0.28 7.30
C ALA A 81 0.22 -0.46 8.08
N LEU A 82 -1.05 -0.15 7.82
CA LEU A 82 -2.21 -0.84 8.39
C LEU A 82 -2.64 -2.06 7.57
N HIS A 83 -2.00 -2.36 6.44
CA HIS A 83 -2.35 -3.53 5.64
C HIS A 83 -1.75 -4.81 6.27
N PRO A 84 -2.56 -5.83 6.64
CA PRO A 84 -2.07 -7.04 7.33
C PRO A 84 -1.01 -7.82 6.57
N ALA A 85 -1.13 -7.87 5.23
CA ALA A 85 -0.14 -8.56 4.40
C ALA A 85 1.18 -7.82 4.19
N TYR A 86 1.32 -6.55 4.58
CA TYR A 86 2.53 -5.75 4.30
C TYR A 86 3.13 -5.16 5.57
N ARG A 87 2.36 -4.33 6.30
CA ARG A 87 2.73 -3.72 7.58
C ARG A 87 4.05 -2.94 7.51
N TRP A 88 4.69 -2.68 8.66
CA TRP A 88 6.00 -2.03 8.72
C TRP A 88 7.13 -2.85 8.07
N LYS A 89 6.97 -4.18 8.00
CA LYS A 89 7.94 -5.08 7.36
C LYS A 89 8.17 -4.77 5.89
N TRP A 90 7.14 -4.27 5.19
CA TRP A 90 7.30 -3.82 3.82
C TRP A 90 8.27 -2.65 3.72
N PHE A 91 8.14 -1.63 4.57
CA PHE A 91 9.01 -0.45 4.56
C PHE A 91 10.45 -0.83 4.94
N GLU A 92 10.61 -1.63 6.01
CA GLU A 92 11.91 -2.12 6.48
C GLU A 92 12.69 -2.88 5.39
N ARG A 93 11.98 -3.62 4.51
CA ARG A 93 12.61 -4.37 3.42
C ARG A 93 12.89 -3.51 2.20
N ASN A 94 11.93 -2.69 1.76
CA ASN A 94 12.03 -1.95 0.50
C ASN A 94 12.84 -0.66 0.63
N TRP A 95 12.91 -0.08 1.83
CA TRP A 95 13.69 1.13 2.13
C TRP A 95 14.86 0.84 3.07
N ALA A 96 15.43 -0.37 2.99
CA ALA A 96 16.52 -0.80 3.87
C ALA A 96 17.78 0.09 3.77
N ASP A 97 17.98 0.75 2.62
CA ASP A 97 19.05 1.70 2.35
C ASP A 97 18.74 3.14 2.81
N ARG A 98 17.49 3.42 3.24
CA ARG A 98 16.97 4.76 3.57
C ARG A 98 16.22 4.74 4.91
N PRO A 99 16.92 4.50 6.04
CA PRO A 99 16.29 4.45 7.35
C PRO A 99 15.54 5.74 7.70
N GLU A 100 16.02 6.90 7.25
CA GLU A 100 15.37 8.19 7.45
C GLU A 100 13.98 8.29 6.82
N TRP A 101 13.72 7.56 5.73
CA TRP A 101 12.39 7.48 5.11
C TRP A 101 11.43 6.62 5.93
N ILE A 102 11.95 5.55 6.54
CA ILE A 102 11.17 4.70 7.44
C ILE A 102 10.76 5.50 8.68
N ASP A 103 11.68 6.26 9.26
CA ASP A 103 11.40 7.09 10.43
C ASP A 103 10.38 8.19 10.13
N GLU A 104 10.51 8.84 8.97
CA GLU A 104 9.54 9.83 8.51
C GLU A 104 8.14 9.22 8.29
N ALA A 105 8.06 8.05 7.65
CA ALA A 105 6.78 7.35 7.48
C ALA A 105 6.17 6.94 8.84
N LYS A 106 6.97 6.45 9.78
CA LYS A 106 6.51 6.14 11.15
C LYS A 106 5.94 7.36 11.85
N ARG A 107 6.62 8.50 11.73
CA ARG A 107 6.15 9.78 12.28
C ARG A 107 4.81 10.18 11.68
N ILE A 108 4.70 10.16 10.35
CA ILE A 108 3.45 10.48 9.63
C ILE A 108 2.29 9.59 10.07
N VAL A 109 2.49 8.27 10.10
CA VAL A 109 1.44 7.32 10.49
C VAL A 109 1.03 7.49 11.96
N HIS A 110 2.01 7.73 12.84
CA HIS A 110 1.75 8.01 14.25
C HIS A 110 1.00 9.33 14.45
N ASP A 111 1.30 10.36 13.66
CA ASP A 111 0.58 11.64 13.70
C ASP A 111 -0.88 11.46 13.27
N VAL A 112 -1.16 10.69 12.20
CA VAL A 112 -2.54 10.33 11.80
C VAL A 112 -3.27 9.60 12.93
N TRP A 113 -2.62 8.60 13.55
CA TRP A 113 -3.18 7.90 14.70
C TRP A 113 -3.55 8.85 15.84
N ARG A 114 -2.60 9.70 16.23
CA ARG A 114 -2.72 10.59 17.39
C ARG A 114 -3.74 11.72 17.17
N PHE A 115 -3.73 12.34 15.99
CA PHE A 115 -4.50 13.57 15.74
C PHE A 115 -5.84 13.31 15.07
N GLU A 116 -5.94 12.33 14.18
CA GLU A 116 -7.18 12.05 13.45
C GLU A 116 -7.98 10.93 14.11
N TYR A 117 -7.38 9.75 14.32
CA TYR A 117 -8.13 8.58 14.79
C TYR A 117 -8.45 8.64 16.29
N ARG A 118 -7.43 8.82 17.15
CA ARG A 118 -7.61 8.79 18.60
C ARG A 118 -8.57 9.88 19.09
N GLN A 119 -8.58 11.05 18.44
CA GLN A 119 -9.50 12.13 18.77
C GLN A 119 -10.91 11.89 18.22
N ALA A 120 -11.06 11.24 17.06
CA ALA A 120 -12.37 10.88 16.50
C ALA A 120 -13.10 9.76 17.26
N THR A 121 -12.43 9.06 18.19
CA THR A 121 -13.01 7.97 18.98
C THR A 121 -13.86 8.47 20.18
N SER A 122 -14.15 9.77 20.28
CA SER A 122 -15.18 10.27 21.21
C SER A 122 -16.58 9.78 20.78
N PRO A 123 -17.44 9.34 21.72
CA PRO A 123 -18.62 8.55 21.39
C PRO A 123 -19.70 9.40 20.71
N GLY A 124 -19.96 9.12 19.43
CA GLY A 124 -21.16 9.58 18.76
C GLY A 124 -20.93 10.00 17.32
N GLU A 125 -20.79 9.04 16.42
CA GLU A 125 -21.54 8.99 15.16
C GLU A 125 -21.17 7.71 14.41
N GLU A 126 -22.15 6.82 14.27
CA GLU A 126 -22.11 5.65 13.41
C GLU A 126 -22.13 6.12 11.94
N PRO A 127 -21.09 5.87 11.13
CA PRO A 127 -21.27 5.87 9.69
C PRO A 127 -22.05 4.60 9.37
N SER A 128 -23.29 4.78 8.92
CA SER A 128 -24.17 3.73 8.41
C SER A 128 -23.39 2.73 7.56
N ALA A 129 -23.52 1.43 7.91
CA ALA A 129 -22.91 0.29 7.21
C ALA A 129 -23.30 0.15 5.72
N ALA A 130 -24.05 1.11 5.16
CA ALA A 130 -24.47 1.19 3.77
C ALA A 130 -23.50 1.97 2.86
N GLU A 131 -22.62 2.81 3.41
CA GLU A 131 -21.67 3.57 2.58
C GLU A 131 -20.33 2.83 2.48
N LEU A 132 -19.96 2.52 1.23
CA LEU A 132 -18.67 1.97 0.80
C LEU A 132 -18.53 0.45 0.85
N ALA A 133 -19.53 -0.26 0.33
CA ALA A 133 -19.24 -1.43 -0.50
C ALA A 133 -18.52 -0.96 -1.79
N LEU A 134 -17.26 -0.52 -1.66
CA LEU A 134 -16.35 -0.38 -2.79
C LEU A 134 -16.22 -1.78 -3.38
N LYS A 135 -16.84 -1.97 -4.55
CA LYS A 135 -16.72 -3.20 -5.33
C LYS A 135 -15.24 -3.41 -5.65
N GLN A 136 -14.51 -4.08 -4.77
CA GLN A 136 -13.19 -4.60 -5.07
C GLN A 136 -13.40 -5.64 -6.17
N GLN A 137 -13.16 -5.22 -7.41
CA GLN A 137 -13.27 -6.11 -8.54
C GLN A 137 -12.23 -7.22 -8.36
N ARG A 138 -12.70 -8.47 -8.38
CA ARG A 138 -11.87 -9.66 -8.23
C ARG A 138 -10.68 -9.56 -9.19
N LYS A 139 -9.48 -9.74 -8.64
CA LYS A 139 -8.20 -9.84 -9.36
C LYS A 139 -8.34 -10.91 -10.45
N THR A 140 -8.61 -10.48 -11.68
CA THR A 140 -8.78 -11.37 -12.84
C THR A 140 -7.79 -10.96 -13.92
N SER A 141 -6.50 -10.94 -13.57
CA SER A 141 -5.39 -11.17 -14.50
C SER A 141 -4.06 -11.16 -13.74
N ASP A 142 -3.20 -12.14 -14.01
CA ASP A 142 -1.79 -12.07 -13.63
C ASP A 142 -1.10 -11.05 -14.55
N ASN A 143 -0.91 -9.84 -14.03
CA ASN A 143 -0.04 -8.84 -14.65
C ASN A 143 1.25 -8.71 -13.81
N PRO A 144 2.36 -8.21 -14.38
CA PRO A 144 3.64 -8.13 -13.67
C PRO A 144 3.57 -7.34 -12.35
N PHE A 145 2.66 -6.37 -12.26
CA PHE A 145 2.46 -5.62 -11.03
C PHE A 145 1.77 -6.45 -9.93
N GLN A 146 0.79 -7.29 -10.28
CA GLN A 146 0.17 -8.21 -9.33
C GLN A 146 1.16 -9.25 -8.80
N GLU A 147 2.07 -9.74 -9.65
CA GLU A 147 3.17 -10.62 -9.22
C GLU A 147 4.12 -9.89 -8.26
N TYR A 148 4.45 -8.63 -8.56
CA TYR A 148 5.26 -7.78 -7.68
C TYR A 148 4.59 -7.59 -6.30
N LEU A 149 3.30 -7.29 -6.26
CA LEU A 149 2.54 -7.18 -5.01
C LEU A 149 2.54 -8.51 -4.22
N LYS A 150 2.32 -9.64 -4.90
CA LYS A 150 2.38 -10.99 -4.27
C LYS A 150 3.76 -11.27 -3.68
N ARG A 151 4.85 -10.98 -4.40
CA ARG A 151 6.24 -11.09 -3.92
C ARG A 151 6.47 -10.25 -2.66
N ASN A 152 5.79 -9.11 -2.59
CA ASN A 152 5.98 -8.16 -1.52
C ASN A 152 5.21 -8.48 -0.24
N ARG A 153 4.29 -9.45 -0.26
CA ARG A 153 3.57 -9.88 0.94
C ARG A 153 4.54 -10.43 1.99
N PHE A 154 4.32 -10.06 3.24
CA PHE A 154 5.05 -10.58 4.38
C PHE A 154 4.53 -11.97 4.74
N THR A 155 5.44 -12.91 4.97
CA THR A 155 5.13 -14.24 5.50
C THR A 155 5.15 -14.15 7.02
N SER A 156 3.99 -14.33 7.65
CA SER A 156 3.91 -14.34 9.11
C SER A 156 4.77 -15.49 9.66
N PRO A 157 5.60 -15.27 10.70
CA PRO A 157 6.24 -16.39 11.39
C PRO A 157 5.14 -17.29 12.00
N ASP A 158 5.39 -18.60 12.06
CA ASP A 158 4.51 -19.54 12.77
C ASP A 158 4.29 -19.02 14.19
N ALA A 159 3.03 -18.90 14.62
CA ALA A 159 2.68 -18.32 15.91
C ALA A 159 3.40 -19.06 17.05
N GLY A 160 4.40 -18.41 17.62
CA GLY A 160 4.72 -18.59 19.03
C GLY A 160 3.56 -18.04 19.83
N GLN A 161 2.92 -18.91 20.62
CA GLN A 161 1.99 -18.48 21.66
C GLN A 161 2.79 -17.63 22.66
N ASP A 162 2.69 -16.31 22.57
CA ASP A 162 3.13 -15.45 23.66
C ASP A 162 2.01 -14.49 24.06
N GLY A 163 1.79 -14.47 25.37
CA GLY A 163 0.59 -14.01 26.02
C GLY A 163 0.22 -12.56 25.71
N VAL A 164 -1.08 -12.32 25.70
CA VAL A 164 -1.69 -10.99 25.70
C VAL A 164 -1.17 -10.23 26.91
N THR A 165 -0.16 -9.38 26.71
CA THR A 165 0.10 -8.29 27.64
C THR A 165 -1.01 -7.24 27.44
N PRO A 166 -1.59 -6.68 28.51
CA PRO A 166 -2.53 -5.58 28.37
C PRO A 166 -1.77 -4.38 27.81
N VAL A 167 -1.89 -4.13 26.51
CA VAL A 167 -1.25 -2.99 25.86
C VAL A 167 -2.21 -1.81 25.94
N GLU A 168 -1.74 -0.69 26.50
CA GLU A 168 -2.53 0.54 26.76
C GLU A 168 -2.93 1.31 25.49
N ASP A 169 -2.32 0.99 24.32
CA ASP A 169 -2.54 1.68 23.04
C ASP A 169 -2.80 0.69 21.90
N GLU A 170 -3.95 0.83 21.23
CA GLU A 170 -4.40 -0.04 20.12
C GLU A 170 -3.40 -0.06 18.96
N TYR A 171 -2.79 1.10 18.65
CA TYR A 171 -1.78 1.18 17.60
C TYR A 171 -0.51 0.42 17.98
N LEU A 172 -0.05 0.56 19.23
CA LEU A 172 1.09 -0.20 19.74
C LEU A 172 0.81 -1.71 19.74
N HIS A 173 -0.43 -2.11 20.08
CA HIS A 173 -0.85 -3.51 19.99
C HIS A 173 -0.79 -4.01 18.54
N TRP A 174 -1.31 -3.23 17.58
CA TRP A 174 -1.20 -3.56 16.16
C TRP A 174 0.24 -3.75 15.74
N ILE A 175 1.13 -2.78 15.94
CA ILE A 175 2.51 -2.89 15.43
C ILE A 175 3.30 -4.05 16.05
N THR A 176 2.94 -4.47 17.28
CA THR A 176 3.64 -5.51 18.03
C THR A 176 3.11 -6.91 17.71
N TYR A 177 1.79 -7.08 17.64
CA TYR A 177 1.16 -8.38 17.50
C TYR A 177 0.81 -8.69 16.03
N CYS A 178 1.01 -9.94 15.61
CA CYS A 178 0.71 -10.43 14.26
C CYS A 178 -0.04 -11.74 14.38
N GLU A 179 -1.20 -11.88 13.73
CA GLU A 179 -1.94 -13.14 13.73
C GLU A 179 -1.40 -14.09 12.66
N SER A 180 -1.50 -15.39 12.93
CA SER A 180 -1.26 -16.43 11.91
C SER A 180 -2.29 -16.29 10.81
N GLY A 181 -1.85 -15.88 9.62
CA GLY A 181 -2.71 -15.68 8.44
C GLY A 181 -2.78 -14.25 7.92
N ASP A 182 -2.29 -13.25 8.66
CA ASP A 182 -2.30 -11.83 8.26
C ASP A 182 -1.63 -11.60 6.88
N GLY A 183 -0.55 -12.36 6.61
CA GLY A 183 0.18 -12.35 5.33
C GLY A 183 -0.67 -12.69 4.09
N SER A 184 -1.74 -13.47 4.29
CA SER A 184 -2.60 -13.98 3.22
C SER A 184 -3.83 -13.11 2.98
N ILE A 185 -4.05 -12.06 3.77
CA ILE A 185 -5.22 -11.19 3.63
C ILE A 185 -5.16 -10.40 2.32
N ASP A 186 -6.21 -10.53 1.51
CA ASP A 186 -6.37 -9.79 0.25
C ASP A 186 -7.13 -8.47 0.41
N ASP A 187 -8.09 -8.43 1.35
CA ASP A 187 -8.95 -7.27 1.61
C ASP A 187 -8.69 -6.73 3.03
N PRO A 188 -7.88 -5.67 3.17
CA PRO A 188 -7.57 -5.08 4.47
C PRO A 188 -8.79 -4.40 5.11
N LEU A 189 -9.75 -3.89 4.33
CA LEU A 189 -10.93 -3.22 4.89
C LEU A 189 -11.83 -4.25 5.58
N ALA A 190 -12.11 -5.37 4.91
CA ALA A 190 -12.87 -6.48 5.50
C ALA A 190 -12.19 -7.01 6.78
N TYR A 191 -10.86 -7.10 6.79
CA TYR A 191 -10.09 -7.49 7.98
C TYR A 191 -10.34 -6.54 9.16
N TRP A 192 -10.24 -5.23 8.96
CA TRP A 192 -10.42 -4.25 10.03
C TRP A 192 -11.87 -4.18 10.54
N HIS A 193 -12.87 -4.35 9.67
CA HIS A 193 -14.26 -4.45 10.10
C HIS A 193 -14.52 -5.66 11.01
N GLU A 194 -13.95 -6.82 10.68
CA GLU A 194 -14.08 -8.02 11.50
C GLU A 194 -13.35 -7.88 12.85
N LYS A 195 -12.15 -7.27 12.85
CA LYS A 195 -11.41 -6.93 14.08
C LYS A 195 -12.22 -6.00 15.00
N ARG A 196 -12.79 -4.92 14.45
CA ARG A 196 -13.64 -3.99 15.21
C ARG A 196 -14.87 -4.70 15.81
N ARG A 197 -15.52 -5.58 15.04
CA ARG A 197 -16.67 -6.37 15.52
C ARG A 197 -16.30 -7.32 16.66
N LYS A 198 -15.11 -7.93 16.61
CA LYS A 198 -14.60 -8.77 17.70
C LYS A 198 -14.33 -7.95 18.96
N LEU A 199 -13.64 -6.81 18.83
CA LEU A 199 -13.34 -5.92 19.97
C LEU A 199 -14.62 -5.41 20.66
N SER A 200 -15.61 -4.94 19.88
CA SER A 200 -16.91 -4.49 20.42
C SER A 200 -17.67 -5.58 21.19
N ARG A 201 -17.57 -6.85 20.77
CA ARG A 201 -18.17 -7.99 21.49
C ARG A 201 -17.50 -8.27 22.83
N TYR A 202 -16.18 -8.07 22.93
CA TYR A 202 -15.48 -8.25 24.20
C TYR A 202 -15.86 -7.16 25.21
N GLU A 203 -16.09 -5.93 24.77
CA GLU A 203 -16.57 -4.84 25.64
C GLU A 203 -18.00 -5.06 26.16
N THR A 204 -18.85 -5.78 25.41
CA THR A 204 -20.23 -6.07 25.86
C THR A 204 -20.32 -7.18 26.91
N HIS A 205 -19.28 -8.00 27.07
CA HIS A 205 -19.24 -9.12 28.03
C HIS A 205 -18.56 -8.78 29.36
N VAL A 206 -18.07 -7.54 29.52
CA VAL A 206 -17.37 -7.06 30.73
C VAL A 206 -18.25 -6.11 31.57
N ASN A 207 -19.55 -5.96 31.23
CA ASN A 207 -20.53 -5.26 32.06
C ASN A 207 -21.51 -6.21 32.73
#